data_AF-A0A2R6DBP9-F1
#
_entry.id   AF-A0A2R6DBP9-F1
#
_cell.length_a   1.000
_cell.length_b   1.000
_cell.length_c   1.000
_cell.angle_alpha   90.00
_cell.angle_beta   90.00
_cell.angle_gamma   90.00
#
_symmetry.space_group_name_H-M   'P 1'
#
loop_
_entity.id
_entity.type
_entity.pdbx_description
1 polymer ?
#
loop_
_entity_poly.entity_id
_entity_poly.type
_entity_poly.pdbx_seq_one_letter_code
_entity_poly.pdbx_strand_id
1 'polypeptide(L)'
;RADIVIAAAGVPEMIDGSMLSEGSVVIDVGVNRVDADTEKGYELVGDVEFESAKAKADAITPVPGGVGPLTIAMLMYNTVKAASLQADVPVDLP
;
A
#
# COMPACT_ATOMS: atom_id res chain seq x y z
N ARG A 1 -12.81 -4.09 -16.82
CA ARG A 1 -11.40 -4.51 -16.66
C ARG A 1 -10.61 -3.29 -16.24
N ALA A 2 -9.60 -3.46 -15.38
CA ALA A 2 -8.84 -2.37 -14.79
C ALA A 2 -7.35 -2.55 -15.07
N ASP A 3 -6.72 -1.48 -15.54
CA ASP A 3 -5.27 -1.43 -15.77
C ASP A 3 -4.51 -1.11 -14.47
N ILE A 4 -5.17 -0.44 -13.53
CA ILE A 4 -4.66 -0.13 -12.19
C ILE A 4 -5.70 -0.54 -11.15
N VAL A 5 -5.25 -1.24 -10.11
CA VAL A 5 -6.07 -1.66 -8.97
C VAL A 5 -5.47 -1.08 -7.69
N ILE A 6 -6.29 -0.38 -6.91
CA ILE A 6 -5.92 0.12 -5.57
C ILE A 6 -6.79 -0.62 -4.56
N ALA A 7 -6.19 -1.53 -3.81
CA ALA A 7 -6.88 -2.35 -2.80
C ALA A 7 -6.82 -1.65 -1.44
N ALA A 8 -7.97 -1.25 -0.92
CA ALA A 8 -8.10 -0.51 0.35
C ALA A 8 -9.40 -0.87 1.09
N ALA A 9 -9.79 -2.14 1.01
CA ALA A 9 -10.99 -2.69 1.63
C ALA A 9 -10.80 -3.07 3.11
N GLY A 10 -9.56 -3.35 3.54
CA GLY A 10 -9.28 -3.80 4.91
C GLY A 10 -9.79 -5.20 5.19
N VAL A 11 -9.68 -6.09 4.20
CA VAL A 11 -10.08 -7.50 4.28
C VAL A 11 -8.91 -8.33 3.76
N PRO A 12 -8.28 -9.18 4.60
CA PRO A 12 -7.14 -9.99 4.20
C PRO A 12 -7.41 -10.77 2.92
N GLU A 13 -6.50 -10.65 1.95
CA GLU A 13 -6.47 -11.49 0.74
C GLU A 13 -7.81 -11.55 -0.04
N MET A 14 -8.63 -10.50 0.06
CA MET A 14 -9.92 -10.40 -0.63
C MET A 14 -9.77 -10.44 -2.16
N ILE A 15 -8.68 -9.90 -2.68
CA ILE A 15 -8.39 -9.86 -4.11
C ILE A 15 -7.33 -10.90 -4.44
N ASP A 16 -7.68 -11.85 -5.29
CA ASP A 16 -6.73 -12.82 -5.84
C ASP A 16 -6.37 -12.50 -7.30
N GLY A 17 -5.34 -13.16 -7.81
CA GLY A 17 -4.87 -13.00 -9.17
C GLY A 17 -5.94 -13.30 -10.22
N SER A 18 -6.92 -14.18 -9.98
CA SER A 18 -7.99 -14.49 -10.94
C SER A 18 -8.84 -13.25 -11.27
N MET A 19 -8.94 -12.31 -10.34
CA MET A 19 -9.68 -11.05 -10.48
C MET A 19 -8.92 -9.98 -11.27
N LEU A 20 -7.60 -10.13 -11.43
CA LEU A 20 -6.73 -9.17 -12.10
C LEU A 20 -6.63 -9.37 -13.61
N SER A 21 -6.46 -8.26 -14.32
CA SER A 21 -6.12 -8.26 -15.75
C SER A 21 -4.62 -8.46 -15.92
N GLU A 22 -4.20 -9.17 -16.97
CA GLU A 22 -2.79 -9.34 -17.32
C GLU A 22 -2.12 -7.97 -17.53
N GLY A 23 -0.95 -7.77 -16.92
CA GLY A 23 -0.19 -6.51 -17.00
C GLY A 23 -0.75 -5.38 -16.14
N SER A 24 -1.70 -5.63 -15.25
CA SER A 24 -2.22 -4.57 -14.36
C SER A 24 -1.18 -4.12 -13.33
N VAL A 25 -1.28 -2.87 -12.86
CA VAL A 25 -0.53 -2.38 -11.70
C VAL A 25 -1.40 -2.48 -10.45
N VAL A 26 -0.86 -3.02 -9.37
CA VAL A 26 -1.57 -3.23 -8.11
C VAL A 26 -0.92 -2.44 -6.98
N ILE A 27 -1.72 -1.62 -6.30
CA ILE A 27 -1.33 -0.91 -5.08
C ILE A 27 -2.16 -1.49 -3.94
N ASP A 28 -1.52 -2.24 -3.07
CA ASP A 28 -2.11 -2.80 -1.86
C ASP A 28 -1.90 -1.85 -0.68
N VAL A 29 -2.98 -1.17 -0.31
CA VAL A 29 -3.06 -0.24 0.82
C VAL A 29 -3.47 -0.97 2.10
N GLY A 30 -4.10 -2.15 1.96
CA GLY A 30 -4.59 -2.95 3.06
C GLY A 30 -3.48 -3.32 4.02
N VAL A 31 -3.75 -3.23 5.32
CA VAL A 31 -2.85 -3.73 6.36
C VAL A 31 -3.71 -4.46 7.38
N ASN A 32 -3.74 -5.78 7.25
CA ASN A 32 -4.54 -6.67 8.06
C ASN A 32 -3.62 -7.49 8.97
N ARG A 33 -4.06 -7.75 10.20
CA ARG A 33 -3.40 -8.69 11.12
C ARG A 33 -4.09 -10.03 11.02
N VAL A 34 -3.33 -11.07 10.75
CA VAL A 34 -3.82 -12.46 10.74
C VAL A 34 -3.02 -13.27 11.73
N ASP A 35 -3.69 -14.18 12.45
CA ASP A 35 -3.05 -15.02 13.46
C ASP A 35 -1.97 -15.89 12.80
N ALA A 36 -0.78 -15.89 13.40
CA ALA A 36 0.37 -16.65 12.90
C ALA A 36 1.26 -17.11 14.04
N ASP A 37 1.93 -18.25 13.85
CA ASP A 37 2.89 -18.80 14.82
C ASP A 37 4.24 -18.06 14.74
N THR A 38 4.21 -16.79 15.16
CA THR A 38 5.39 -15.91 15.26
C THR A 38 5.53 -15.40 16.68
N GLU A 39 6.68 -14.83 17.05
CA GLU A 39 6.87 -14.21 18.38
C GLU A 39 5.80 -13.15 18.72
N LYS A 40 5.20 -12.53 17.70
CA LYS A 40 4.15 -11.52 17.87
C LYS A 40 2.74 -12.10 17.93
N GLY A 41 2.56 -13.37 17.58
CA GLY A 41 1.26 -14.05 17.48
C GLY A 41 0.45 -13.68 16.23
N TYR A 42 1.00 -12.87 15.33
CA TYR A 42 0.34 -12.46 14.09
C TYR A 42 1.38 -12.10 13.01
N GLU A 43 0.92 -12.08 11.77
CA GLU A 43 1.62 -11.46 10.64
C GLU A 43 0.78 -10.36 9.99
N LEU A 44 1.43 -9.54 9.17
CA LEU A 44 0.76 -8.47 8.42
C LEU A 44 0.60 -8.91 6.98
N VAL A 45 -0.64 -8.91 6.52
CA VAL A 45 -1.02 -9.23 5.14
C VAL A 45 -1.84 -8.10 4.55
N GLY A 46 -1.78 -7.99 3.23
CA GLY A 46 -2.52 -6.98 2.48
C GLY A 46 -3.98 -7.37 2.22
N ASP A 47 -4.66 -6.56 1.42
CA ASP A 47 -5.98 -6.92 0.87
C ASP A 47 -5.86 -7.83 -0.36
N VAL A 48 -4.65 -7.97 -0.90
CA VAL A 48 -4.35 -8.75 -2.10
C VAL A 48 -3.54 -9.99 -1.72
N GLU A 49 -3.93 -11.15 -2.24
CA GLU A 49 -3.09 -12.35 -2.17
C GLU A 49 -1.88 -12.12 -3.09
N PHE A 50 -0.69 -12.00 -2.48
CA PHE A 50 0.46 -11.40 -3.15
C PHE A 50 1.03 -12.27 -4.27
N GLU A 51 1.13 -13.59 -4.08
CA GLU A 51 1.81 -14.46 -5.03
C GLU A 51 0.99 -14.68 -6.31
N SER A 52 -0.33 -14.89 -6.20
CA SER A 52 -1.21 -14.99 -7.37
C SER A 52 -1.34 -13.65 -8.11
N ALA A 53 -1.32 -12.53 -7.40
CA ALA A 53 -1.36 -11.21 -8.03
C ALA A 53 -0.06 -10.90 -8.76
N LYS A 54 1.10 -11.21 -8.15
CA LYS A 54 2.43 -11.06 -8.76
C LYS A 54 2.61 -11.87 -10.03
N ALA A 55 1.90 -12.99 -10.18
CA ALA A 55 1.94 -13.80 -11.39
C ALA A 55 1.27 -13.14 -12.60
N LYS A 56 0.44 -12.11 -12.40
CA LYS A 56 -0.30 -11.39 -13.47
C LYS A 56 0.03 -9.91 -13.59
N ALA A 57 0.38 -9.28 -12.47
CA ALA A 57 0.59 -7.84 -12.40
C ALA A 57 2.00 -7.47 -12.89
N ASP A 58 2.12 -6.39 -13.64
CA ASP A 58 3.42 -5.82 -14.05
C ASP A 58 4.15 -5.21 -12.84
N ALA A 59 3.39 -4.71 -11.87
CA ALA A 59 3.90 -4.21 -10.60
C ALA A 59 2.88 -4.42 -9.48
N ILE A 60 3.38 -4.75 -8.28
CA ILE A 60 2.58 -4.89 -7.08
C ILE A 60 3.36 -4.38 -5.86
N THR A 61 2.71 -3.63 -4.97
CA THR A 61 3.31 -3.22 -3.69
C THR A 61 3.17 -4.33 -2.64
N PRO A 62 4.24 -4.67 -1.89
CA PRO A 62 4.15 -5.69 -0.85
C PRO A 62 3.49 -5.17 0.43
N VAL A 63 2.94 -6.08 1.22
CA VAL A 63 2.53 -5.83 2.60
C VAL A 63 3.20 -6.88 3.49
N PRO A 64 4.01 -6.47 4.49
CA PRO A 64 4.40 -5.10 4.84
C PRO A 64 5.44 -4.50 3.86
N GLY A 65 5.66 -3.19 3.97
CA GLY A 65 6.74 -2.48 3.26
C GLY A 65 6.35 -1.69 2.02
N GLY A 66 5.10 -1.75 1.58
CA GLY A 66 4.56 -0.98 0.47
C GLY A 66 4.06 0.41 0.88
N VAL A 67 2.75 0.58 1.02
CA VAL A 67 2.12 1.91 1.19
C VAL A 67 2.38 2.52 2.57
N GLY A 68 2.55 1.71 3.62
CA GLY A 68 2.74 2.19 5.00
C GLY A 68 3.86 3.24 5.18
N PRO A 69 5.11 2.96 4.75
CA PRO A 69 6.19 3.95 4.78
C PRO A 69 5.89 5.23 4.00
N LEU A 70 5.22 5.12 2.83
CA LEU A 70 4.85 6.28 2.02
C LEU A 70 3.82 7.16 2.72
N THR A 71 2.86 6.58 3.46
CA THR A 71 1.88 7.34 4.25
C THR A 71 2.57 8.23 5.30
N ILE A 72 3.60 7.72 5.99
CA ILE A 72 4.38 8.50 6.97
C ILE A 72 5.15 9.62 6.25
N ALA A 73 5.83 9.30 5.15
CA ALA A 73 6.57 10.28 4.38
C ALA A 73 5.66 11.43 3.89
N MET A 74 4.48 11.10 3.36
CA MET A 74 3.51 12.08 2.88
C MET A 74 2.91 12.92 4.00
N LEU A 75 2.71 12.36 5.20
CA LEU A 75 2.31 13.15 6.37
C LEU A 75 3.38 14.19 6.71
N MET A 76 4.66 13.79 6.74
CA MET A 76 5.77 14.73 7.02
C MET A 76 5.89 15.79 5.93
N TYR A 77 5.83 15.40 4.65
CA TYR A 77 5.81 16.30 3.51
C TYR A 77 4.71 17.37 3.66
N ASN A 78 3.48 16.92 3.90
CA ASN A 78 2.33 17.81 4.04
C ASN A 78 2.45 18.73 5.26
N THR A 79 3.04 18.23 6.35
CA THR A 79 3.27 19.01 7.57
C THR A 79 4.27 20.14 7.32
N VAL A 80 5.40 19.85 6.67
CA VAL A 80 6.41 20.87 6.31
C VAL A 80 5.83 21.88 5.32
N LYS A 81 5.10 21.41 4.30
CA LYS A 81 4.41 22.26 3.34
C LYS A 81 3.43 23.23 4.02
N ALA A 82 2.63 22.73 4.96
CA ALA A 82 1.67 23.55 5.69
C ALA A 82 2.35 24.63 6.55
N ALA A 83 3.43 24.28 7.25
CA ALA A 83 4.21 25.22 8.05
C ALA A 83 4.87 26.32 7.19
N SER A 84 5.44 25.93 6.05
CA SER A 84 5.99 26.84 5.04
C SER A 84 4.95 27.88 4.59
N LEU A 85 3.74 27.43 4.23
CA LEU A 85 2.65 28.30 3.81
C LEU A 85 2.16 29.24 4.94
N GLN A 86 2.08 28.76 6.18
CA GLN A 86 1.65 29.58 7.31
C GLN A 86 2.67 30.66 7.70
N ALA A 87 3.95 30.36 7.55
CA ALA A 87 5.04 31.27 7.91
C ALA A 87 5.47 32.19 6.76
N ASP A 88 4.90 32.03 5.56
CA ASP A 88 5.36 32.67 4.32
C ASP A 88 6.87 32.44 4.05
N VAL A 89 7.35 31.24 4.42
CA VAL A 89 8.75 30.83 4.22
C VAL A 89 8.78 29.80 3.10
N PRO A 90 9.40 30.08 1.95
CA PRO A 90 9.48 29.10 0.86
C PRO A 90 10.32 27.89 1.26
N VAL A 91 9.79 26.69 1.03
CA VAL A 91 10.49 25.42 1.22
C VAL A 91 10.42 24.64 -0.09
N ASP A 92 11.56 24.15 -0.55
CA ASP A 92 11.61 23.20 -1.66
C ASP A 92 11.47 21.78 -1.10
N LEU A 93 10.45 21.07 -1.54
CA LEU A 93 10.19 19.70 -1.14
C LEU A 93 10.45 18.78 -2.34
N PRO A 94 11.02 17.59 -2.12
CA PRO A 94 11.30 16.64 -3.19
C PRO A 94 10.05 16.17 -3.93
#